data_AF-A0A537N3S9-F1
#
_entry.id   AF-A0A537N3S9-F1
#
_cell.length_a   1.000
_cell.length_b   1.000
_cell.length_c   1.000
_cell.angle_alpha   90.00
_cell.angle_beta   90.00
_cell.angle_gamma   90.00
#
_symmetry.space_group_name_H-M   'P 1'
#
loop_
_entity.id
_entity.type
_entity.pdbx_description
1 polymer ?
#
loop_
_entity_poly.entity_id
_entity_poly.type
_entity_poly.pdbx_seq_one_letter_code
_entity_poly.pdbx_strand_id
1 'polypeptide(L)'
;MDIDGVLNCKKTPNPRKLPYIVDPVLLARFTRLVESTGAKVVLSSTWRYDPAGLFSAKHWGIPFIDITPDMPHVPRCKEILGWLEKHPDVSRFAVIDDEDDGLDELPLFQPSARTGLTDEIVNGVRAYLEGRTDTDMRCGRIKRLFQNMYASLRQHPG
;
A
#
# COMPACT_ATOMS: atom_id res chain seq x y z
N MET A 1 -3.37 -0.80 -3.17
CA MET A 1 -2.23 -1.25 -2.35
C MET A 1 -0.97 -0.58 -2.86
N ASP A 2 -0.14 -0.05 -1.96
CA ASP A 2 1.23 0.37 -2.27
C ASP A 2 2.23 -0.81 -2.21
N ILE A 3 3.46 -0.64 -2.72
CA ILE A 3 4.51 -1.65 -2.74
C ILE A 3 5.66 -1.29 -1.79
N ASP A 4 6.22 -0.09 -1.92
CA ASP A 4 7.32 0.33 -1.06
C ASP A 4 6.83 0.45 0.38
N GLY A 5 7.64 0.00 1.35
CA GLY A 5 7.23 -0.02 2.76
C GLY A 5 6.11 -1.02 3.14
N VAL A 6 5.46 -1.65 2.14
CA VAL A 6 4.46 -2.72 2.29
C VAL A 6 5.09 -4.09 1.99
N LEU A 7 5.57 -4.29 0.76
CA LEU A 7 6.15 -5.54 0.26
C LEU A 7 7.68 -5.52 0.24
N ASN A 8 8.28 -4.40 0.61
CA ASN A 8 9.68 -4.31 0.99
C ASN A 8 9.81 -3.44 2.25
N CYS A 9 10.95 -3.48 2.92
CA CYS A 9 11.19 -2.66 4.09
C CYS A 9 12.66 -2.27 4.21
N LYS A 10 13.00 -1.42 5.19
CA LYS A 10 14.39 -0.97 5.45
C LYS A 10 15.38 -2.11 5.70
N LYS A 11 14.91 -3.30 6.06
CA LYS A 11 15.75 -4.49 6.27
C LYS A 11 15.90 -5.34 5.02
N THR A 12 15.07 -5.14 4.00
CA THR A 12 15.13 -5.89 2.75
C THR A 12 16.38 -5.46 1.98
N PRO A 13 17.31 -6.39 1.68
CA PRO A 13 18.53 -6.06 0.94
C PRO A 13 18.18 -5.50 -0.44
N ASN A 14 18.52 -4.24 -0.71
CA ASN A 14 18.24 -3.60 -1.99
C ASN A 14 19.54 -3.50 -2.82
N PRO A 15 19.73 -4.37 -3.84
CA PRO A 15 20.92 -4.34 -4.68
C PRO A 15 20.97 -3.13 -5.63
N ARG A 16 19.92 -2.29 -5.66
CA ARG A 16 19.73 -1.17 -6.61
C ARG A 16 19.88 -1.60 -8.07
N LYS A 17 19.30 -2.75 -8.40
CA LYS A 17 19.26 -3.35 -9.73
C LYS A 17 17.82 -3.74 -10.07
N LEU A 18 17.53 -3.94 -11.35
CA LEU A 18 16.27 -4.55 -11.77
C LEU A 18 16.30 -6.07 -11.56
N PRO A 19 15.16 -6.70 -11.23
CA PRO A 19 13.88 -6.07 -10.86
C PRO A 19 13.99 -5.31 -9.53
N TYR A 20 13.16 -4.27 -9.35
CA TYR A 20 13.00 -3.62 -8.06
C TYR A 20 12.67 -4.64 -6.97
N ILE A 21 13.18 -4.39 -5.78
CA ILE A 21 13.20 -5.39 -4.71
C ILE A 21 11.80 -5.58 -4.11
N VAL A 22 11.43 -6.85 -3.95
CA VAL A 22 10.29 -7.30 -3.15
C VAL A 22 10.85 -8.31 -2.15
N ASP A 23 10.39 -8.21 -0.91
CA ASP A 23 10.71 -9.18 0.13
C ASP A 23 9.82 -10.42 -0.03
N PRO A 24 10.38 -11.62 -0.29
CA PRO A 24 9.58 -12.82 -0.52
C PRO A 24 8.68 -13.20 0.67
N VAL A 25 9.09 -12.87 1.90
CA VAL A 25 8.29 -13.17 3.10
C VAL A 25 7.08 -12.25 3.17
N LEU A 26 7.26 -10.96 2.86
CA LEU A 26 6.16 -10.00 2.84
C LEU A 26 5.19 -10.29 1.68
N LEU A 27 5.72 -10.67 0.52
CA LEU A 27 4.91 -11.12 -0.61
C LEU A 27 4.10 -12.38 -0.30
N ALA A 28 4.68 -13.36 0.39
CA ALA A 28 3.96 -14.57 0.79
C ALA A 28 2.80 -14.26 1.75
N ARG A 29 3.00 -13.32 2.69
CA ARG A 29 1.92 -12.82 3.56
C ARG A 29 0.81 -12.15 2.77
N PHE A 30 1.17 -11.29 1.83
CA PHE A 30 0.21 -10.60 0.97
C PHE A 30 -0.57 -11.57 0.09
N THR A 31 0.11 -12.53 -0.53
CA THR A 31 -0.52 -13.56 -1.37
C THR A 31 -1.54 -14.36 -0.57
N ARG A 32 -1.18 -14.82 0.64
CA ARG A 32 -2.11 -15.48 1.56
C ARG A 32 -3.32 -14.62 1.91
N LEU A 33 -3.13 -13.30 2.12
CA LEU A 33 -4.23 -12.38 2.40
C LEU A 33 -5.23 -12.39 1.24
N VAL A 34 -4.73 -12.16 0.02
CA VAL A 34 -5.52 -12.12 -1.22
C VAL A 34 -6.25 -13.45 -1.44
N GLU A 35 -5.56 -14.58 -1.35
CA GLU A 35 -6.16 -15.91 -1.52
C GLU A 35 -7.25 -16.18 -0.49
N SER A 36 -6.99 -15.88 0.79
CA SER A 36 -7.95 -16.16 1.87
C SER A 36 -9.19 -15.27 1.86
N THR A 37 -9.11 -14.08 1.26
CA THR A 37 -10.22 -13.11 1.22
C THR A 37 -10.94 -13.08 -0.13
N GLY A 38 -10.33 -13.63 -1.18
CA GLY A 38 -10.80 -13.45 -2.56
C GLY A 38 -10.72 -11.99 -3.03
N ALA A 39 -10.01 -11.12 -2.31
CA ALA A 39 -9.95 -9.71 -2.61
C ALA A 39 -9.25 -9.46 -3.95
N LYS A 40 -9.80 -8.54 -4.74
CA LYS A 40 -9.15 -8.05 -5.95
C LYS A 40 -8.22 -6.89 -5.57
N VAL A 41 -7.02 -6.88 -6.14
CA VAL A 41 -5.99 -5.90 -5.80
C VAL A 41 -5.89 -4.86 -6.90
N VAL A 42 -5.97 -3.59 -6.50
CA VAL A 42 -5.67 -2.43 -7.36
C VAL A 42 -4.35 -1.83 -6.88
N LEU A 43 -3.39 -1.68 -7.79
CA LEU A 43 -2.11 -1.07 -7.47
C LEU A 43 -2.27 0.45 -7.38
N SER A 44 -1.89 1.01 -6.23
CA SER A 44 -1.87 2.45 -6.00
C SER A 44 -0.48 2.89 -5.57
N SER A 45 0.54 2.29 -6.17
CA SER A 45 1.95 2.58 -5.88
C SER A 45 2.54 3.54 -6.89
N THR A 46 3.68 4.15 -6.56
CA THR A 46 4.54 4.85 -7.52
C THR A 46 5.00 3.93 -8.65
N TRP A 47 5.09 2.62 -8.40
CA TRP A 47 5.47 1.63 -9.41
C TRP A 47 4.49 1.55 -10.58
N ARG A 48 3.25 2.05 -10.45
CA ARG A 48 2.22 1.91 -11.48
C ARG A 48 2.46 2.79 -12.72
N TYR A 49 3.20 3.88 -12.57
CA TYR A 49 3.53 4.81 -13.67
C TYR A 49 4.96 4.60 -14.20
N ASP A 50 5.75 3.74 -13.56
CA ASP A 50 7.09 3.38 -14.01
C ASP A 50 7.08 2.04 -14.75
N PRO A 51 7.46 1.96 -16.05
CA PRO A 51 7.59 0.71 -16.77
C PRO A 51 8.47 -0.33 -16.06
N ALA A 52 9.55 0.11 -15.39
CA ALA A 52 10.42 -0.77 -14.62
C ALA A 52 9.74 -1.27 -13.33
N GLY A 53 8.92 -0.43 -12.70
CA GLY A 53 8.07 -0.79 -11.57
C GLY A 53 7.04 -1.85 -11.96
N LEU A 54 6.27 -1.63 -13.04
CA LEU A 54 5.31 -2.61 -13.55
C LEU A 54 5.97 -3.92 -13.98
N PHE A 55 7.13 -3.85 -14.63
CA PHE A 55 7.94 -5.03 -14.94
C PHE A 55 8.30 -5.80 -13.67
N SER A 56 8.77 -5.11 -12.65
CA SER A 56 9.19 -5.72 -11.39
C SER A 56 8.01 -6.34 -10.64
N ALA A 57 6.86 -5.66 -10.57
CA ALA A 57 5.65 -6.19 -9.95
C ALA A 57 5.18 -7.49 -10.64
N LYS A 58 5.21 -7.52 -11.98
CA LYS A 58 4.90 -8.72 -12.76
C LYS A 58 5.95 -9.83 -12.57
N HIS A 59 7.23 -9.47 -12.56
CA HIS A 59 8.33 -10.41 -12.36
C HIS A 59 8.21 -11.15 -11.03
N TRP A 60 7.86 -10.44 -9.95
CA TRP A 60 7.65 -11.03 -8.63
C TRP A 60 6.29 -11.72 -8.47
N GLY A 61 5.40 -11.62 -9.46
CA GLY A 61 4.07 -12.24 -9.39
C GLY A 61 3.15 -11.56 -8.37
N ILE A 62 3.28 -10.25 -8.14
CA ILE A 62 2.34 -9.51 -7.30
C ILE A 62 0.95 -9.58 -7.96
N PRO A 63 -0.09 -10.13 -7.28
CA PRO A 63 -1.42 -10.19 -7.86
C PRO A 63 -2.05 -8.80 -7.86
N PHE A 64 -2.38 -8.26 -9.03
CA PHE A 64 -3.21 -7.07 -9.20
C PHE A 64 -4.02 -7.16 -10.50
N ILE A 65 -5.23 -6.60 -10.47
CA ILE A 65 -6.16 -6.60 -11.60
C ILE A 65 -6.20 -5.27 -12.34
N ASP A 66 -5.79 -4.19 -11.67
CA ASP A 66 -5.85 -2.84 -12.19
C ASP A 66 -4.89 -1.91 -11.43
N ILE A 67 -4.79 -0.67 -11.89
CA ILE A 67 -4.00 0.40 -11.29
C ILE A 67 -4.86 1.66 -11.09
N THR A 68 -4.58 2.45 -10.05
CA THR A 68 -5.25 3.75 -9.88
C THR A 68 -4.78 4.75 -10.94
N PRO A 69 -5.62 5.74 -11.31
CA PRO A 69 -5.23 6.80 -12.24
C PRO A 69 -3.99 7.56 -11.74
N ASP A 70 -3.21 8.07 -12.68
CA ASP A 70 -2.11 8.99 -12.40
C ASP A 70 -2.66 10.42 -12.34
N MET A 71 -2.69 11.01 -11.14
CA MET A 71 -3.16 12.37 -10.92
C MET A 71 -2.06 13.20 -10.26
N PRO A 72 -1.08 13.70 -11.04
CA PRO A 72 0.04 14.45 -10.48
C PRO A 72 -0.45 15.68 -9.71
N HIS A 73 0.23 15.97 -8.59
CA HIS A 73 -0.10 17.07 -7.65
C HIS A 73 -1.41 16.92 -6.88
N VAL A 74 -2.07 15.77 -6.96
CA VAL A 74 -3.28 15.46 -6.21
C VAL A 74 -2.96 14.43 -5.12
N PRO A 75 -3.57 14.50 -3.93
CA PRO A 75 -3.38 13.48 -2.90
C PRO A 75 -3.79 12.08 -3.37
N ARG A 76 -3.07 11.06 -2.90
CA ARG A 76 -3.29 9.63 -3.18
C ARG A 76 -4.75 9.19 -2.98
N CYS A 77 -5.46 9.74 -2.01
CA CYS A 77 -6.87 9.42 -1.80
C CYS A 77 -7.76 9.77 -3.00
N LYS A 78 -7.46 10.85 -3.73
CA LYS A 78 -8.26 11.23 -4.90
C LYS A 78 -8.03 10.27 -6.06
N GLU A 79 -6.84 9.71 -6.20
CA GLU A 79 -6.55 8.66 -7.17
C GLU A 79 -7.36 7.40 -6.87
N ILE A 80 -7.36 6.98 -5.59
CA ILE A 80 -8.14 5.83 -5.12
C ILE A 80 -9.65 6.07 -5.31
N LEU A 81 -10.15 7.23 -4.88
CA LEU A 81 -11.56 7.61 -5.02
C LEU A 81 -11.97 7.71 -6.51
N GLY A 82 -11.13 8.28 -7.37
CA GLY A 82 -11.39 8.35 -8.80
C GLY A 82 -11.40 6.97 -9.49
N TRP A 83 -10.70 5.98 -8.94
CA TRP A 83 -10.85 4.58 -9.37
C TRP A 83 -12.18 3.99 -8.87
N LEU A 84 -12.53 4.20 -7.59
CA LEU A 84 -13.77 3.69 -6.98
C LEU A 84 -15.03 4.27 -7.62
N GLU A 85 -15.03 5.55 -8.02
CA GLU A 85 -16.15 6.20 -8.73
C GLU A 85 -16.50 5.48 -10.04
N LYS A 86 -15.51 4.86 -10.70
CA LYS A 86 -15.70 4.08 -11.94
C LYS A 86 -16.06 2.62 -11.69
N HIS A 87 -16.01 2.17 -10.44
CA HIS A 87 -16.26 0.80 -10.01
C HIS A 87 -17.32 0.77 -8.89
N PRO A 88 -18.58 1.18 -9.19
CA PRO A 88 -19.64 1.24 -8.19
C PRO A 88 -20.06 -0.14 -7.64
N ASP A 89 -19.58 -1.23 -8.23
CA ASP A 89 -19.75 -2.60 -7.74
C ASP A 89 -18.89 -2.91 -6.50
N VAL A 90 -17.90 -2.08 -6.20
CA VAL A 90 -17.03 -2.23 -5.02
C VAL A 90 -17.75 -1.70 -3.78
N SER A 91 -18.21 -2.62 -2.92
CA SER A 91 -18.94 -2.29 -1.70
C SER A 91 -18.08 -2.22 -0.43
N ARG A 92 -16.89 -2.85 -0.43
CA ARG A 92 -15.93 -2.84 0.68
C ARG A 92 -14.51 -2.95 0.13
N PHE A 93 -13.61 -2.12 0.63
CA PHE A 93 -12.20 -2.08 0.21
C PHE A 93 -11.30 -1.73 1.39
N ALA A 94 -10.01 -2.06 1.29
CA ALA A 94 -8.99 -1.69 2.26
C ALA A 94 -7.80 -1.04 1.54
N VAL A 95 -7.23 0.00 2.15
CA VAL A 95 -5.99 0.62 1.69
C VAL A 95 -4.85 0.07 2.52
N ILE A 96 -3.81 -0.46 1.86
CA ILE A 96 -2.57 -0.88 2.53
C ILE A 96 -1.46 -0.02 1.94
N ASP A 97 -0.87 0.82 2.79
CA ASP A 97 0.11 1.85 2.46
C ASP A 97 0.85 2.19 3.75
N ASP A 98 2.18 2.29 3.75
CA ASP A 98 2.93 2.62 4.97
C ASP A 98 2.93 4.12 5.29
N GLU A 99 2.56 4.94 4.30
CA GLU A 99 2.30 6.37 4.43
C GLU A 99 0.80 6.62 4.66
N ASP A 100 0.47 7.75 5.27
CA ASP A 100 -0.91 8.16 5.50
C ASP A 100 -1.26 9.52 4.87
N ASP A 101 -0.33 10.12 4.12
CA ASP A 101 -0.52 11.46 3.55
C ASP A 101 -1.72 11.47 2.59
N GLY A 102 -2.76 12.19 3.01
CA GLY A 102 -4.04 12.27 2.31
C GLY A 102 -4.95 11.06 2.47
N LEU A 103 -4.62 10.03 3.26
CA LEU A 103 -5.41 8.79 3.41
C LEU A 103 -6.28 8.75 4.68
N ASP A 104 -6.39 9.87 5.40
CA ASP A 104 -7.09 9.96 6.69
C ASP A 104 -8.55 9.48 6.66
N GLU A 105 -9.25 9.67 5.53
CA GLU A 105 -10.67 9.32 5.40
C GLU A 105 -10.92 7.91 4.81
N LEU A 106 -9.86 7.17 4.46
CA LEU A 106 -9.96 5.84 3.84
C LEU A 106 -9.60 4.73 4.83
N PRO A 107 -10.16 3.51 4.74
CA PRO A 107 -9.87 2.40 5.65
C PRO A 107 -8.41 1.92 5.49
N LEU A 108 -7.50 2.58 6.22
CA LEU A 108 -6.06 2.46 6.07
C LEU A 108 -5.45 1.44 7.05
N PHE A 109 -4.71 0.50 6.48
CA PHE A 109 -3.93 -0.50 7.18
C PHE A 109 -2.45 -0.21 6.93
N GLN A 110 -1.81 0.38 7.93
CA GLN A 110 -0.54 1.09 7.78
C GLN A 110 0.64 0.29 8.34
N PRO A 111 1.31 -0.56 7.52
CA PRO A 111 2.59 -1.14 7.91
C PRO A 111 3.63 -0.05 8.18
N SER A 112 4.74 -0.44 8.78
CA SER A 112 5.87 0.47 8.91
C SER A 112 6.90 0.15 7.84
N ALA A 113 7.46 1.18 7.19
CA ALA A 113 8.66 1.06 6.36
C ALA A 113 9.81 0.24 7.00
N ARG A 114 9.85 0.13 8.33
CA ARG A 114 10.88 -0.65 9.05
C ARG A 114 10.63 -2.17 9.02
N THR A 115 9.37 -2.60 8.95
CA THR A 115 8.97 -4.00 9.11
C THR A 115 8.19 -4.56 7.93
N GLY A 116 7.64 -3.69 7.06
CA GLY A 116 6.73 -4.10 6.01
C GLY A 116 5.41 -4.64 6.55
N LEU A 117 4.71 -5.38 5.70
CA LEU A 117 3.46 -6.07 6.01
C LEU A 117 3.65 -7.17 7.07
N THR A 118 3.00 -6.99 8.21
CA THR A 118 3.02 -7.95 9.33
C THR A 118 1.79 -8.86 9.30
N ASP A 119 1.87 -10.02 9.96
CA ASP A 119 0.70 -10.90 10.10
C ASP A 119 -0.44 -10.26 10.92
N GLU A 120 -0.12 -9.31 11.82
CA GLU A 120 -1.10 -8.51 12.55
C GLU A 120 -1.96 -7.68 11.58
N ILE A 121 -1.30 -6.96 10.65
CA ILE A 121 -1.99 -6.17 9.63
C ILE A 121 -2.77 -7.06 8.67
N VAL A 122 -2.19 -8.17 8.23
CA VAL A 122 -2.90 -9.17 7.40
C VAL A 122 -4.19 -9.62 8.08
N ASN A 123 -4.14 -9.95 9.38
CA ASN A 123 -5.31 -10.39 10.12
C ASN A 123 -6.34 -9.27 10.29
N GLY A 124 -5.90 -8.03 10.51
CA GLY A 124 -6.77 -6.86 10.56
C GLY A 124 -7.47 -6.59 9.23
N VAL A 125 -6.74 -6.58 8.12
CA VAL A 125 -7.33 -6.40 6.77
C VAL A 125 -8.34 -7.51 6.50
N ARG A 126 -8.01 -8.77 6.80
CA ARG A 126 -8.94 -9.89 6.63
C ARG A 126 -10.22 -9.69 7.45
N ALA A 127 -10.09 -9.41 8.74
CA ALA A 127 -11.24 -9.21 9.63
C ALA A 127 -12.13 -8.05 9.14
N TYR A 128 -11.51 -6.97 8.66
CA TYR A 128 -12.22 -5.84 8.07
C TYR A 128 -12.95 -6.25 6.79
N LEU A 129 -12.25 -6.85 5.81
CA LEU A 129 -12.86 -7.22 4.53
C LEU A 129 -14.02 -8.23 4.68
N GLU A 130 -13.95 -9.11 5.68
CA GLU A 130 -15.01 -10.08 6.00
C GLU A 130 -16.15 -9.50 6.85
N GLY A 131 -16.13 -8.20 7.17
CA GLY A 131 -17.17 -7.53 7.96
C GLY A 131 -17.17 -7.93 9.44
N ARG A 132 -16.10 -8.52 9.95
CA ARG A 132 -15.93 -8.83 11.38
C ARG A 132 -15.58 -7.61 12.22
N THR A 133 -15.15 -6.52 11.56
CA THR A 133 -14.87 -5.22 12.17
C THR A 133 -14.99 -4.11 11.12
N ASP A 134 -15.23 -2.88 11.58
CA ASP A 134 -15.15 -1.65 10.79
C ASP A 134 -13.94 -0.78 11.17
N THR A 135 -13.06 -1.31 12.02
CA THR A 135 -11.86 -0.60 12.48
C THR A 135 -10.68 -0.86 11.54
N ASP A 136 -9.99 0.22 11.16
CA ASP A 136 -8.75 0.19 10.41
C ASP A 136 -7.52 0.08 11.33
N MET A 137 -6.30 0.07 10.76
CA MET A 137 -5.07 -0.11 11.54
C MET A 137 -4.01 0.94 11.16
N ARG A 138 -4.11 2.12 11.77
CA ARG A 138 -3.20 3.25 11.49
C ARG A 138 -2.08 3.37 12.52
N CYS A 139 -0.99 4.03 12.14
CA CYS A 139 0.01 4.50 13.10
C CYS A 139 -0.62 5.53 14.05
N GLY A 140 -0.30 5.41 15.35
CA GLY A 140 -0.81 6.32 16.39
C GLY A 140 -0.44 7.79 16.13
N ARG A 141 -1.32 8.72 16.54
CA ARG A 141 -1.25 10.17 16.20
C ARG A 141 0.12 10.81 16.42
N ILE A 142 0.85 10.40 17.47
CA ILE A 142 2.19 10.92 17.79
C ILE A 142 3.21 10.52 16.71
N LYS A 143 3.20 9.25 16.28
CA LYS A 143 4.12 8.74 15.26
C LYS A 143 3.88 9.42 13.90
N ARG A 144 2.61 9.72 13.57
CA ARG A 144 2.23 10.49 12.38
C ARG A 144 2.80 11.90 12.39
N LEU A 145 2.72 12.60 13.52
CA LEU A 145 3.28 13.95 13.66
C LEU A 145 4.79 13.96 13.34
N PHE A 146 5.54 12.96 13.84
CA PHE A 146 6.96 12.81 13.54
C PHE A 146 7.23 12.44 12.07
N GLN A 147 6.41 11.58 11.47
CA GLN A 147 6.54 11.22 10.04
C GLN A 147 6.30 12.43 9.14
N ASN A 148 5.24 13.20 9.39
CA ASN A 148 4.90 14.39 8.59
C ASN A 148 5.96 15.49 8.72
N MET A 149 6.48 15.72 9.93
CA MET A 149 7.61 16.63 10.13
C MET A 149 8.86 16.17 9.34
N TYR A 150 9.17 14.88 9.35
CA TYR A 150 10.32 14.34 8.65
C TYR A 150 10.17 14.39 7.12
N ALA A 151 8.97 14.13 6.60
CA ALA A 151 8.65 14.25 5.19
C ALA A 151 8.73 15.71 4.70
N SER A 152 8.18 16.66 5.46
CA SER A 152 8.28 18.10 5.18
C SER A 152 9.73 18.59 5.16
N LEU A 153 10.58 18.08 6.05
CA LEU A 153 12.02 18.38 6.05
C LEU A 153 12.76 17.82 4.83
N ARG A 154 12.24 16.77 4.17
CA ARG A 154 12.82 16.22 2.94
C ARG A 154 12.32 16.88 1.66
N GLN A 155 11.19 17.59 1.69
CA GLN A 155 10.64 18.33 0.56
C GLN A 155 11.27 19.73 0.39
N HIS A 156 12.17 20.16 1.27
CA HIS A 156 13.00 21.35 1.09
C HIS A 156 14.44 20.98 0.69
N PRO A 157 14.76 20.82 -0.61
CA PRO A 157 16.11 21.06 -1.07
C PRO A 157 16.31 22.59 -1.12
N GLY A 158 17.38 23.07 -0.49
CA GLY A 158 17.90 24.42 -0.74
C GLY A 158 18.50 24.56 -2.12
#